data_AF-A0A3D0PLB8-F1
#
_entry.id   AF-A0A3D0PLB8-F1
#
_cell.length_a   1.000
_cell.length_b   1.000
_cell.length_c   1.000
_cell.angle_alpha   90.00
_cell.angle_beta   90.00
_cell.angle_gamma   90.00
#
_symmetry.space_group_name_H-M   'P 1'
#
loop_
_entity.id
_entity.type
_entity.pdbx_description
1 polymer ?
#
loop_
_entity_poly.entity_id
_entity_poly.type
_entity_poly.pdbx_seq_one_letter_code
_entity_poly.pdbx_strand_id
1 'polypeptide(L)'
;NADKGGKWLRGSDGFSIFRTQAVITDNAKNPEVICRWFDNAFELENGLGCSVGPVGVSIFKEGDRYRAIDKKTLEPDLQEKVSWGNLWPQSLPKYLPAGFKCLEDVVLYDEKKEMERVYEPNLTKTQIPVNWISLDDIDRYSDISTALEDYYNQQQALFVTGELDVDDDAQWQAYVDGLYSLGLEDWVKMRGIEEIAK
;
A
#
# COMPACT_ATOMS: atom_id res chain seq x y z
N ASN A 1 5.89 6.88 21.89
CA ASN A 1 7.10 6.71 21.05
C ASN A 1 7.70 8.03 20.60
N ALA A 2 6.99 8.91 19.86
CA ALA A 2 7.55 10.21 19.43
C ALA A 2 7.80 11.21 20.59
N ASP A 3 6.92 11.21 21.59
CA ASP A 3 7.02 11.93 22.86
C ASP A 3 8.26 11.56 23.69
N LYS A 4 8.89 10.42 23.39
CA LYS A 4 10.14 9.94 24.01
C LYS A 4 11.33 9.97 23.04
N GLY A 5 11.27 10.79 21.98
CA GLY A 5 12.34 10.92 20.98
C GLY A 5 12.35 9.84 19.89
N GLY A 6 11.33 8.97 19.84
CA GLY A 6 11.18 7.97 18.80
C GLY A 6 10.95 8.61 17.43
N LYS A 7 11.59 8.07 16.40
CA LYS A 7 11.38 8.48 15.01
C LYS A 7 10.52 7.45 14.29
N TRP A 8 9.59 7.94 13.49
CA TRP A 8 8.79 7.12 12.61
C TRP A 8 9.56 6.85 11.31
N LEU A 9 9.57 5.60 10.87
CA LEU A 9 10.11 5.23 9.57
C LEU A 9 9.20 5.82 8.47
N ARG A 10 9.79 6.49 7.48
CA ARG A 10 9.04 6.87 6.28
C ARG A 10 8.69 5.59 5.53
N GLY A 11 7.39 5.34 5.37
CA GLY A 11 6.90 4.26 4.53
C GLY A 11 7.23 4.50 3.06
N SER A 12 7.20 3.40 2.30
CA SER A 12 7.22 3.37 0.85
C SER A 12 6.17 2.37 0.42
N ASP A 13 5.40 2.67 -0.63
CA ASP A 13 4.42 1.70 -1.17
C ASP A 13 5.13 0.47 -1.78
N GLY A 14 6.44 0.56 -2.02
CA GLY A 14 7.29 -0.55 -2.46
C GLY A 14 6.75 -1.30 -3.68
N PHE A 15 6.86 -2.63 -3.65
CA PHE A 15 6.23 -3.54 -4.61
C PHE A 15 4.90 -4.10 -4.11
N SER A 16 4.12 -3.31 -3.36
CA SER A 16 2.84 -3.79 -2.82
C SER A 16 1.93 -4.23 -3.97
N ILE A 17 1.66 -5.52 -4.03
CA ILE A 17 0.61 -6.08 -4.89
C ILE A 17 -0.70 -5.81 -4.15
N PHE A 18 -1.39 -4.74 -4.52
CA PHE A 18 -2.71 -4.49 -3.96
C PHE A 18 -3.69 -5.52 -4.51
N ARG A 19 -4.63 -6.00 -3.68
CA ARG A 19 -5.75 -6.88 -4.10
C ARG A 19 -6.60 -6.30 -5.25
N THR A 20 -6.39 -5.03 -5.57
CA THR A 20 -7.03 -4.21 -6.59
C THR A 20 -6.21 -4.07 -7.88
N GLN A 21 -5.16 -4.89 -8.07
CA GLN A 21 -4.41 -5.00 -9.33
C GLN A 21 -4.96 -6.12 -10.21
N ALA A 22 -4.61 -6.11 -11.50
CA ALA A 22 -4.98 -7.14 -12.46
C ALA A 22 -3.74 -7.90 -12.96
N VAL A 23 -3.91 -9.21 -13.15
CA VAL A 23 -2.92 -10.11 -13.74
C VAL A 23 -3.57 -10.85 -14.90
N ILE A 24 -2.87 -10.95 -16.03
CA ILE A 24 -3.25 -11.80 -17.15
C ILE A 24 -2.47 -13.10 -17.01
N THR A 25 -3.18 -14.21 -16.83
CA THR A 25 -2.57 -15.54 -16.67
C THR A 25 -2.35 -16.22 -18.01
N ASP A 26 -1.52 -17.26 -18.01
CA ASP A 26 -1.32 -18.17 -19.14
C ASP A 26 -2.60 -18.90 -19.60
N ASN A 27 -3.61 -18.98 -18.73
CA ASN A 27 -4.92 -19.52 -19.03
C ASN A 27 -5.86 -18.56 -19.79
N ALA A 28 -5.45 -17.30 -19.99
CA ALA A 28 -6.26 -16.33 -20.72
C ALA A 28 -6.36 -16.70 -22.21
N LYS A 29 -7.58 -17.01 -22.68
CA LYS A 29 -7.81 -17.41 -24.08
C LYS A 29 -7.67 -16.27 -25.08
N ASN A 30 -7.96 -15.04 -24.67
CA ASN A 30 -7.93 -13.83 -25.51
C ASN A 30 -7.26 -12.68 -24.73
N PRO A 31 -5.96 -12.78 -24.40
CA PRO A 31 -5.27 -11.78 -23.58
C PRO A 31 -5.32 -10.38 -24.21
N GLU A 32 -5.33 -10.27 -25.54
CA GLU A 32 -5.45 -9.01 -26.27
C GLU A 32 -6.78 -8.30 -26.04
N VAL A 33 -7.88 -9.05 -25.86
CA VAL A 33 -9.20 -8.48 -25.53
C VAL A 33 -9.20 -7.96 -24.10
N ILE A 34 -8.56 -8.69 -23.18
CA ILE A 34 -8.39 -8.27 -21.78
C ILE A 34 -7.55 -6.99 -21.72
N CYS A 35 -6.43 -6.92 -22.45
CA CYS A 35 -5.61 -5.72 -22.58
C CYS A 35 -6.41 -4.54 -23.11
N ARG A 36 -7.18 -4.72 -24.20
CA ARG A 36 -8.03 -3.66 -24.76
C ARG A 36 -9.13 -3.22 -23.79
N TRP A 37 -9.66 -4.14 -22.98
CA TRP A 37 -10.61 -3.78 -21.93
C TRP A 37 -9.95 -2.90 -20.88
N PHE A 38 -8.75 -3.26 -20.40
CA PHE A 38 -7.97 -2.44 -19.46
C PHE A 38 -7.57 -1.08 -20.00
N ASP A 39 -7.27 -0.98 -21.30
CA ASP A 39 -6.92 0.28 -21.96
C ASP A 39 -8.00 1.36 -21.79
N ASN A 40 -9.27 0.97 -21.61
CA ASN A 40 -10.34 1.92 -21.30
C ASN A 40 -10.09 2.71 -20.02
N ALA A 41 -9.36 2.18 -19.02
CA ALA A 41 -9.01 2.92 -17.80
C ALA A 41 -8.07 4.11 -18.07
N PHE A 42 -7.46 4.16 -19.26
CA PHE A 42 -6.59 5.24 -19.71
C PHE A 42 -7.35 6.32 -20.50
N GLU A 43 -8.66 6.19 -20.65
CA GLU A 43 -9.52 7.30 -21.04
C GLU A 43 -9.85 8.18 -19.82
N LEU A 44 -9.82 9.50 -19.99
CA LEU A 44 -9.95 10.45 -18.88
C LEU A 44 -11.21 10.21 -18.04
N GLU A 45 -12.37 10.05 -18.67
CA GLU A 45 -13.65 9.87 -17.96
C GLU A 45 -13.73 8.54 -17.20
N ASN A 46 -13.12 7.49 -17.74
CA ASN A 46 -13.04 6.20 -17.06
C ASN A 46 -12.05 6.26 -15.89
N GLY A 47 -10.89 6.92 -16.07
CA GLY A 47 -9.94 7.18 -14.99
C GLY A 47 -10.54 8.01 -13.85
N LEU A 48 -11.39 8.99 -14.17
CA LEU A 48 -12.21 9.71 -13.18
C LEU A 48 -13.22 8.78 -12.49
N GLY A 49 -13.87 7.91 -13.26
CA GLY A 49 -14.71 6.81 -12.81
C GLY A 49 -14.09 5.98 -11.69
N CYS A 50 -12.83 5.59 -11.89
CA CYS A 50 -12.06 4.78 -10.94
C CYS A 50 -11.61 5.55 -9.69
N SER A 51 -11.37 6.86 -9.82
CA SER A 51 -10.67 7.66 -8.79
C SER A 51 -11.64 8.41 -7.87
N VAL A 52 -12.71 8.96 -8.45
CA VAL A 52 -13.62 9.89 -7.77
C VAL A 52 -15.06 9.35 -7.79
N GLY A 53 -15.47 8.75 -8.90
CA GLY A 53 -16.79 8.17 -9.11
C GLY A 53 -17.27 8.21 -10.56
N PRO A 54 -18.34 7.47 -10.91
CA PRO A 54 -18.82 7.37 -12.28
C PRO A 54 -19.29 8.71 -12.87
N VAL A 55 -18.74 9.05 -14.04
CA VAL A 55 -19.16 10.21 -14.85
C VAL A 55 -20.60 10.00 -15.33
N GLY A 56 -21.43 11.05 -15.23
CA GLY A 56 -22.86 11.04 -15.49
C GLY A 56 -23.73 10.62 -14.30
N VAL A 57 -23.12 10.21 -13.18
CA VAL A 57 -23.84 9.75 -11.97
C VAL A 57 -23.46 10.59 -10.76
N SER A 58 -22.17 10.62 -10.39
CA SER A 58 -21.65 11.42 -9.27
C SER A 58 -20.61 12.45 -9.70
N ILE A 59 -20.23 12.44 -10.98
CA ILE A 59 -19.35 13.43 -11.61
C ILE A 59 -20.01 13.93 -12.89
N PHE A 60 -20.02 15.24 -13.12
CA PHE A 60 -20.64 15.84 -14.30
C PHE A 60 -19.66 16.80 -14.98
N LYS A 61 -19.66 16.79 -16.32
CA LYS A 61 -18.81 17.67 -17.12
C LYS A 61 -19.40 19.08 -17.14
N GLU A 62 -18.57 20.07 -16.83
CA GLU A 62 -18.89 21.50 -16.84
C GLU A 62 -17.84 22.24 -17.68
N GLY A 63 -18.11 22.37 -18.99
CA GLY A 63 -17.13 22.89 -19.95
C GLY A 63 -15.92 21.98 -20.05
N ASP A 64 -14.73 22.52 -19.77
CA ASP A 64 -13.45 21.79 -19.77
C ASP A 64 -13.11 21.15 -18.40
N ARG A 65 -14.02 21.26 -17.42
CA ARG A 65 -13.83 20.73 -16.06
C ARG A 65 -14.87 19.68 -15.72
N TYR A 66 -14.64 18.99 -14.62
CA TYR A 66 -15.56 18.01 -14.06
C TYR A 66 -15.91 18.42 -12.63
N ARG A 67 -17.18 18.31 -12.28
CA ARG A 67 -17.71 18.60 -10.94
C ARG A 67 -18.19 17.32 -10.28
N ALA A 68 -17.66 17.03 -9.09
CA ALA A 68 -18.14 15.97 -8.22
C ALA A 68 -19.21 16.54 -7.28
N ILE A 69 -20.39 15.93 -7.29
CA ILE A 69 -21.52 16.37 -6.46
C ILE A 69 -21.40 15.85 -5.02
N ASP A 70 -22.13 16.46 -4.10
CA ASP A 70 -22.33 15.85 -2.78
C ASP A 70 -23.13 14.55 -2.93
N LYS A 71 -22.46 13.40 -2.75
CA LYS A 71 -23.08 12.08 -2.89
C LYS A 71 -24.28 11.89 -1.95
N LYS A 72 -24.38 12.64 -0.84
CA LYS A 72 -25.55 12.60 0.07
C LYS A 72 -26.86 13.05 -0.60
N THR A 73 -26.76 13.74 -1.74
CA THR A 73 -27.92 14.16 -2.55
C THR A 73 -28.49 13.03 -3.41
N LEU A 74 -27.79 11.90 -3.53
CA LEU A 74 -28.24 10.73 -4.26
C LEU A 74 -29.17 9.85 -3.41
N GLU A 75 -29.98 9.01 -4.05
CA GLU A 75 -30.77 7.99 -3.36
C GLU A 75 -29.86 7.00 -2.59
N PRO A 76 -30.27 6.48 -1.42
CA PRO A 76 -29.41 5.66 -0.55
C PRO A 76 -28.71 4.50 -1.25
N ASP A 77 -29.44 3.73 -2.08
CA ASP A 77 -28.87 2.61 -2.84
C ASP A 77 -27.77 3.05 -3.80
N LEU A 78 -27.89 4.26 -4.35
CA LEU A 78 -26.90 4.82 -5.26
C LEU A 78 -25.69 5.37 -4.48
N GLN A 79 -25.91 5.95 -3.28
CA GLN A 79 -24.83 6.37 -2.40
C GLN A 79 -23.89 5.21 -2.09
N GLU A 80 -24.44 4.04 -1.75
CA GLU A 80 -23.65 2.84 -1.49
C GLU A 80 -22.88 2.38 -2.73
N LYS A 81 -23.53 2.31 -3.90
CA LYS A 81 -22.91 1.89 -5.16
C LYS A 81 -21.76 2.80 -5.60
N VAL A 82 -21.86 4.10 -5.37
CA VAL A 82 -20.82 5.09 -5.73
C VAL A 82 -19.90 5.45 -4.57
N SER A 83 -20.03 4.76 -3.44
CA SER A 83 -19.13 4.91 -2.30
C SER A 83 -17.72 4.49 -2.72
N TRP A 84 -16.72 5.12 -2.11
CA TRP A 84 -15.32 4.93 -2.51
C TRP A 84 -14.95 3.45 -2.57
N GLY A 85 -15.27 2.66 -1.53
CA GLY A 85 -14.96 1.23 -1.45
C GLY A 85 -15.63 0.34 -2.51
N ASN A 86 -16.69 0.83 -3.19
CA ASN A 86 -17.41 0.09 -4.23
C ASN A 86 -17.06 0.57 -5.66
N LEU A 87 -16.17 1.55 -5.81
CA LEU A 87 -15.69 1.96 -7.13
C LEU A 87 -14.86 0.85 -7.77
N TRP A 88 -15.03 0.71 -9.09
CA TRP A 88 -14.22 -0.18 -9.93
C TRP A 88 -12.71 0.10 -9.71
N PRO A 89 -11.82 -0.92 -9.78
CA PRO A 89 -10.67 -1.05 -8.90
C PRO A 89 -9.79 0.19 -8.81
N GLN A 90 -9.77 0.77 -7.62
CA GLN A 90 -9.10 2.02 -7.29
C GLN A 90 -7.58 2.00 -7.55
N SER A 91 -6.95 0.82 -7.54
CA SER A 91 -5.49 0.68 -7.67
C SER A 91 -5.05 0.17 -9.04
N LEU A 92 -5.99 -0.03 -9.98
CA LEU A 92 -5.58 -0.27 -11.36
C LEU A 92 -4.90 0.99 -11.92
N PRO A 93 -3.83 0.80 -12.72
CA PRO A 93 -3.30 1.85 -13.56
C PRO A 93 -4.42 2.48 -14.39
N LYS A 94 -4.43 3.81 -14.39
CA LYS A 94 -5.46 4.62 -15.03
C LYS A 94 -4.88 5.96 -15.40
N TYR A 95 -5.49 6.60 -16.38
CA TYR A 95 -5.11 7.95 -16.75
C TYR A 95 -5.84 8.97 -15.89
N LEU A 96 -5.06 9.77 -15.16
CA LEU A 96 -5.52 11.01 -14.56
C LEU A 96 -4.37 12.02 -14.70
N PRO A 97 -4.58 13.20 -15.31
CA PRO A 97 -3.52 14.20 -15.44
C PRO A 97 -2.93 14.57 -14.07
N ALA A 98 -1.63 14.81 -14.02
CA ALA A 98 -0.97 15.21 -12.78
C ALA A 98 -1.60 16.50 -12.23
N GLY A 99 -1.98 16.47 -10.95
CA GLY A 99 -2.63 17.61 -10.29
C GLY A 99 -4.09 17.85 -10.72
N PHE A 100 -4.70 16.94 -11.50
CA PHE A 100 -6.11 17.05 -11.85
C PHE A 100 -6.98 17.03 -10.59
N LYS A 101 -7.97 17.95 -10.54
CA LYS A 101 -8.96 18.02 -9.47
C LYS A 101 -10.33 18.33 -10.06
N CYS A 102 -11.33 17.58 -9.60
CA CYS A 102 -12.73 17.96 -9.82
C CYS A 102 -13.06 19.23 -9.03
N LEU A 103 -14.04 19.99 -9.50
CA LEU A 103 -14.76 20.92 -8.65
C LEU A 103 -15.58 20.10 -7.67
N GLU A 104 -15.42 20.30 -6.37
CA GLU A 104 -16.14 19.52 -5.36
C GLU A 104 -17.18 20.40 -4.67
N ASP A 105 -18.42 19.92 -4.59
CA ASP A 105 -19.48 20.59 -3.82
C ASP A 105 -19.16 20.64 -2.33
N VAL A 106 -18.45 19.62 -1.84
CA VAL A 106 -18.00 19.50 -0.46
C VAL A 106 -16.48 19.43 -0.47
N VAL A 107 -15.84 20.54 -0.10
CA VAL A 107 -14.39 20.56 0.12
C VAL A 107 -14.11 19.84 1.44
N LEU A 108 -13.49 18.67 1.35
CA LEU A 108 -13.09 17.92 2.54
C LEU A 108 -11.96 18.64 3.28
N TYR A 109 -11.92 18.45 4.60
CA TYR A 109 -10.79 18.88 5.40
C TYR A 109 -9.51 18.21 4.87
N ASP A 110 -8.44 18.99 4.70
CA ASP A 110 -7.16 18.47 4.21
C ASP A 110 -6.41 17.76 5.34
N GLU A 111 -6.89 16.56 5.67
CA GLU A 111 -6.30 15.69 6.70
C GLU A 111 -4.83 15.40 6.40
N LYS A 112 -4.49 15.26 5.11
CA LYS A 112 -3.12 15.00 4.69
C LYS A 112 -2.19 16.13 5.10
N LYS A 113 -2.56 17.39 4.84
CA LYS A 113 -1.73 18.55 5.22
C LYS A 113 -1.52 18.63 6.73
N GLU A 114 -2.55 18.36 7.53
CA GLU A 114 -2.40 18.36 8.99
C GLU A 114 -1.55 17.18 9.49
N MET A 115 -1.76 15.99 8.93
CA MET A 115 -0.92 14.82 9.19
C MET A 115 0.55 15.10 8.88
N GLU A 116 0.85 15.67 7.70
CA GLU A 116 2.21 16.06 7.33
C GLU A 116 2.81 17.04 8.35
N ARG A 117 2.06 18.08 8.74
CA ARG A 117 2.49 19.06 9.74
C ARG A 117 2.86 18.43 11.09
N VAL A 118 2.10 17.43 11.54
CA VAL A 118 2.29 16.77 12.84
C VAL A 118 3.42 15.74 12.81
N TYR A 119 3.49 14.94 11.74
CA TYR A 119 4.41 13.80 11.67
C TYR A 119 5.76 14.14 11.05
N GLU A 120 5.85 15.10 10.13
CA GLU A 120 7.09 15.39 9.39
C GLU A 120 8.33 15.62 10.26
N PRO A 121 8.27 16.39 11.37
CA PRO A 121 9.42 16.58 12.26
C PRO A 121 9.92 15.28 12.92
N ASN A 122 9.04 14.29 13.01
CA ASN A 122 9.27 13.02 13.69
C ASN A 122 9.54 11.87 12.71
N LEU A 123 9.58 12.14 11.40
CA LEU A 123 9.91 11.13 10.38
C LEU A 123 11.41 11.03 10.17
N THR A 124 11.87 9.84 9.82
CA THR A 124 13.21 9.63 9.26
C THR A 124 13.42 10.49 8.00
N LYS A 125 14.67 10.90 7.75
CA LYS A 125 15.00 11.74 6.58
C LYS A 125 14.89 10.98 5.26
N THR A 126 15.10 9.67 5.31
CA THR A 126 15.13 8.77 4.15
C THR A 126 14.21 7.59 4.38
N GLN A 127 13.69 7.03 3.29
CA GLN A 127 13.00 5.75 3.30
C GLN A 127 14.01 4.60 3.26
N ILE A 128 13.63 3.43 3.77
CA ILE A 128 14.39 2.20 3.49
C ILE A 128 14.26 1.95 1.98
N PRO A 129 15.37 1.85 1.23
CA PRO A 129 15.30 1.64 -0.20
C PRO A 129 14.61 0.31 -0.51
N VAL A 130 13.76 0.33 -1.52
CA VAL A 130 13.11 -0.85 -2.06
C VAL A 130 13.99 -1.35 -3.19
N ASN A 131 14.55 -2.55 -3.04
CA ASN A 131 15.42 -3.15 -4.03
C ASN A 131 14.71 -4.31 -4.74
N TRP A 132 14.96 -4.46 -6.04
CA TRP A 132 14.57 -5.67 -6.75
C TRP A 132 15.45 -6.83 -6.26
N ILE A 133 14.80 -7.95 -5.91
CA ILE A 133 15.51 -9.20 -5.65
C ILE A 133 15.94 -9.80 -6.98
N SER A 134 17.16 -10.32 -7.06
CA SER A 134 17.65 -11.02 -8.24
C SER A 134 16.74 -12.20 -8.57
N LEU A 135 16.52 -12.48 -9.86
CA LEU A 135 15.75 -13.65 -10.28
C LEU A 135 16.41 -14.97 -9.82
N ASP A 136 17.73 -14.98 -9.67
CA ASP A 136 18.47 -16.15 -9.18
C ASP A 136 18.23 -16.43 -7.69
N ASP A 137 17.79 -15.40 -6.94
CA ASP A 137 17.63 -15.44 -5.49
C ASP A 137 16.16 -15.43 -5.05
N ILE A 138 15.20 -15.26 -5.98
CA ILE A 138 13.80 -14.94 -5.64
C ILE A 138 13.09 -16.06 -4.86
N ASP A 139 13.35 -17.32 -5.21
CA ASP A 139 12.75 -18.47 -4.52
C ASP A 139 13.30 -18.57 -3.08
N ARG A 140 14.62 -18.48 -2.92
CA ARG A 140 15.28 -18.48 -1.60
C ARG A 140 14.81 -17.31 -0.75
N TYR A 141 14.70 -16.12 -1.35
CA TYR A 141 14.19 -14.93 -0.68
C TYR A 141 12.75 -15.15 -0.21
N SER A 142 11.88 -15.71 -1.05
CA SER A 142 10.47 -15.97 -0.70
C SER A 142 10.35 -16.95 0.46
N ASP A 143 11.12 -18.03 0.44
CA ASP A 143 11.13 -19.05 1.50
C ASP A 143 11.61 -18.47 2.84
N ILE A 144 12.76 -17.79 2.83
CA ILE A 144 13.32 -17.16 4.04
C ILE A 144 12.39 -16.05 4.55
N SER A 145 11.82 -15.23 3.67
CA SER A 145 10.87 -14.16 4.06
C SER A 145 9.68 -14.73 4.82
N THR A 146 9.07 -15.80 4.28
CA THR A 146 7.91 -16.45 4.90
C THR A 146 8.29 -17.02 6.27
N ALA A 147 9.42 -17.75 6.35
CA ALA A 147 9.86 -18.37 7.59
C ALA A 147 10.19 -17.33 8.68
N LEU A 148 10.83 -16.21 8.31
CA LEU A 148 11.13 -15.11 9.23
C LEU A 148 9.86 -14.41 9.71
N GLU A 149 8.90 -14.16 8.81
CA GLU A 149 7.63 -13.52 9.15
C GLU A 149 6.78 -14.39 10.09
N ASP A 150 6.66 -15.69 9.80
CA ASP A 150 5.94 -16.64 10.65
C ASP A 150 6.58 -16.73 12.05
N TYR A 151 7.91 -16.85 12.11
CA TYR A 151 8.64 -16.90 13.37
C TYR A 151 8.47 -15.60 14.16
N TYR A 152 8.65 -14.44 13.52
CA TYR A 152 8.46 -13.14 14.15
C TYR A 152 7.05 -12.99 14.74
N ASN A 153 6.01 -13.30 13.95
CA ASN A 153 4.63 -13.16 14.37
C ASN A 153 4.31 -14.07 15.57
N GLN A 154 4.82 -15.30 15.56
CA GLN A 154 4.66 -16.21 16.69
C GLN A 154 5.38 -15.70 17.95
N GLN A 155 6.65 -15.32 17.84
CA GLN A 155 7.44 -14.86 18.99
C GLN A 155 6.91 -13.54 19.54
N GLN A 156 6.49 -12.61 18.67
CA GLN A 156 5.84 -11.37 19.08
C GLN A 156 4.56 -11.66 19.89
N ALA A 157 3.73 -12.61 19.46
CA ALA A 157 2.54 -12.99 20.21
C ALA A 157 2.89 -13.49 21.61
N LEU A 158 3.90 -14.35 21.75
CA LEU A 158 4.36 -14.86 23.05
C LEU A 158 4.90 -13.77 23.98
N PHE A 159 5.68 -12.82 23.46
CA PHE A 159 6.14 -11.67 24.26
C PHE A 159 4.97 -10.77 24.69
N VAL A 160 4.02 -10.51 23.79
CA VAL A 160 2.86 -9.64 24.09
C VAL A 160 1.92 -10.29 25.11
N THR A 161 1.75 -11.61 25.07
CA THR A 161 0.93 -12.33 26.05
C THR A 161 1.65 -12.59 27.38
N GLY A 162 2.96 -12.32 27.45
CA GLY A 162 3.80 -12.58 28.62
C GLY A 162 4.16 -14.06 28.81
N GLU A 163 3.98 -14.90 27.78
CA GLU A 163 4.49 -16.28 27.76
C GLU A 163 6.01 -16.30 27.61
N LEU A 164 6.57 -15.28 26.94
CA LEU A 164 7.98 -14.94 26.98
C LEU A 164 8.17 -13.57 27.64
N ASP A 165 9.28 -13.40 28.35
CA ASP A 165 9.69 -12.14 28.94
C ASP A 165 10.73 -11.46 28.05
N VAL A 166 10.42 -10.25 27.59
CA VAL A 166 11.31 -9.46 26.72
C VAL A 166 12.52 -8.91 27.49
N ASP A 167 12.41 -8.78 28.81
CA ASP A 167 13.47 -8.31 29.69
C ASP A 167 14.36 -9.48 30.19
N ASP A 168 14.06 -10.73 29.83
CA ASP A 168 14.91 -11.89 30.07
C ASP A 168 15.93 -12.06 28.93
N ASP A 169 17.20 -11.76 29.22
CA ASP A 169 18.32 -11.84 28.28
C ASP A 169 18.42 -13.21 27.56
N ALA A 170 18.11 -14.31 28.24
CA ALA A 170 18.22 -15.64 27.64
C ALA A 170 17.09 -15.91 26.63
N GLN A 171 15.87 -15.46 26.95
CA GLN A 171 14.72 -15.58 26.05
C GLN A 171 14.85 -14.64 24.86
N TRP A 172 15.34 -13.41 25.09
CA TRP A 172 15.64 -12.46 24.04
C TRP A 172 16.74 -13.00 23.10
N GLN A 173 17.83 -13.54 23.65
CA GLN A 173 18.90 -14.11 22.84
C GLN A 173 18.43 -15.31 22.02
N ALA A 174 17.59 -16.19 22.59
CA ALA A 174 17.00 -17.31 21.85
C ALA A 174 16.14 -16.85 20.66
N TYR A 175 15.39 -15.75 20.83
CA TYR A 175 14.63 -15.12 19.74
C TYR A 175 15.55 -14.61 18.63
N VAL A 176 16.61 -13.88 18.99
CA VAL A 176 17.60 -13.36 18.04
C VAL A 176 18.30 -14.48 17.29
N ASP A 177 18.76 -15.51 18.00
CA ASP A 177 19.43 -16.68 17.41
C ASP A 177 18.49 -17.43 16.45
N GLY A 178 17.19 -17.49 16.78
CA GLY A 178 16.16 -18.04 15.91
C GLY A 178 16.10 -17.33 14.55
N LEU A 179 16.07 -15.99 14.54
CA LEU A 179 16.10 -15.22 13.30
C LEU A 179 17.36 -15.50 12.46
N TYR A 180 18.54 -15.54 13.09
CA TYR A 180 19.78 -15.88 12.41
C TYR A 180 19.76 -17.29 11.81
N SER A 181 19.25 -18.27 12.56
CA SER A 181 19.15 -19.66 12.10
C SER A 181 18.22 -19.83 10.90
N LEU A 182 17.19 -18.97 10.78
CA LEU A 182 16.26 -18.94 9.66
C LEU A 182 16.81 -18.23 8.42
N GLY A 183 18.02 -17.64 8.50
CA GLY A 183 18.68 -17.01 7.36
C GLY A 183 18.52 -15.50 7.29
N LEU A 184 18.31 -14.81 8.42
CA LEU A 184 18.22 -13.34 8.47
C LEU A 184 19.38 -12.65 7.73
N GLU A 185 20.62 -13.12 7.89
CA GLU A 185 21.77 -12.52 7.19
C GLU A 185 21.66 -12.61 5.68
N ASP A 186 21.21 -13.75 5.16
CA ASP A 186 21.04 -13.95 3.72
C ASP A 186 19.89 -13.08 3.20
N TRP A 187 18.79 -13.00 3.96
CA TRP A 187 17.68 -12.12 3.64
C TRP A 187 18.10 -10.66 3.53
N VAL A 188 18.89 -10.17 4.49
CA VAL A 188 19.42 -8.80 4.52
C VAL A 188 20.37 -8.54 3.34
N LYS A 189 21.26 -9.49 3.02
CA LYS A 189 22.16 -9.40 1.85
C LYS A 189 21.40 -9.36 0.53
N MET A 190 20.39 -10.22 0.34
CA MET A 190 19.54 -10.21 -0.86
C MET A 190 18.76 -8.89 -1.01
N ARG A 191 18.55 -8.17 0.11
CA ARG A 191 17.98 -6.82 0.13
C ARG A 191 18.98 -5.68 -0.10
N GLY A 192 20.25 -6.01 -0.33
CA GLY A 192 21.31 -5.01 -0.52
C GLY A 192 21.58 -4.18 0.74
N ILE A 193 21.26 -4.70 1.92
CA ILE A 193 21.52 -4.04 3.20
C ILE A 193 22.88 -4.53 3.70
N GLU A 194 23.82 -3.60 3.87
CA GLU A 194 25.22 -3.94 4.21
C GLU A 194 25.44 -4.14 5.72
N GLU A 195 24.63 -3.50 6.56
CA GLU A 195 24.75 -3.58 8.02
C GLU A 195 23.38 -3.64 8.70
N ILE A 196 23.23 -4.58 9.63
CA ILE A 196 22.16 -4.56 10.64
C ILE A 196 22.70 -3.72 11.80
N ALA A 197 21.91 -2.75 12.27
CA ALA A 197 22.33 -1.86 13.36
C ALA A 197 22.87 -2.66 14.56
N LYS A 198 24.06 -2.28 15.04
CA LYS A 198 24.74 -2.88 16.19
C LYS A 198 24.26 -2.29 17.50
#